data_AF-A0AAW6U266-F1
#
_entry.id   AF-A0AAW6U266-F1
#
_cell.length_a   1.000
_cell.length_b   1.000
_cell.length_c   1.000
_cell.angle_alpha   90.00
_cell.angle_beta   90.00
_cell.angle_gamma   90.00
#
_symmetry.space_group_name_H-M   'P 1'
#
loop_
_entity.id
_entity.type
_entity.pdbx_description
1 polymer ?
#
loop_
_entity_poly.entity_id
_entity_poly.type
_entity_poly.pdbx_seq_one_letter_code
_entity_poly.pdbx_strand_id
1 'polypeptide(L)'
;MALLSYTADSINEQLLYIEYHNNYYHQMMQSILSMILPFYVILLVMDHDQPYHKPLMSYFGSNKIIISKLILYILILTWVYLMTAILYHLLPSFLASYFLFNLDALPFLIEIYLDGFIIIILAMLFIKDRYKSLSVAIPLFYVLFSFVIEDYQQVAFYYLFPIYSKHFSAFTLAKYYKLCYICLGFAIAYQKMLKEEQ
;
A
#
# COMPACT_ATOMS: atom_id res chain seq x y z
N MET A 1 18.12 0.16 -10.78
CA MET A 1 18.22 0.77 -12.12
C MET A 1 17.26 1.96 -12.34
N ALA A 2 16.31 2.26 -11.44
CA ALA A 2 15.40 3.41 -11.59
C ALA A 2 15.86 4.71 -10.88
N LEU A 3 16.81 4.62 -9.95
CA LEU A 3 17.42 5.79 -9.28
C LEU A 3 18.52 6.47 -10.12
N LEU A 4 18.87 5.87 -11.27
CA LEU A 4 19.91 6.33 -12.20
C LEU A 4 19.35 7.07 -13.43
N SER A 5 18.04 7.31 -13.50
CA SER A 5 17.44 8.13 -14.56
C SER A 5 17.18 9.57 -14.10
N TYR A 6 18.06 10.10 -13.25
CA TYR A 6 18.40 11.51 -13.41
C TYR A 6 19.09 11.57 -14.76
N THR A 7 18.38 12.09 -15.75
CA THR A 7 18.87 12.09 -17.12
C THR A 7 20.27 12.70 -17.11
N ALA A 8 21.21 12.07 -17.81
CA ALA A 8 22.57 12.60 -17.97
C ALA A 8 22.60 13.92 -18.79
N ASP A 9 21.41 14.44 -19.09
CA ASP A 9 21.14 15.70 -19.74
C ASP A 9 21.69 16.84 -18.89
N SER A 10 22.16 17.87 -19.59
CA SER A 10 22.67 19.06 -18.93
C SER A 10 21.55 19.76 -18.14
N ILE A 11 21.91 20.45 -17.04
CA ILE A 11 20.96 21.22 -16.23
C ILE A 11 20.10 22.16 -17.09
N ASN A 12 20.69 22.70 -18.17
CA ASN A 12 20.00 23.60 -19.10
C ASN A 12 18.90 22.89 -19.90
N GLU A 13 19.11 21.66 -20.35
CA GLU A 13 18.10 20.86 -21.05
C GLU A 13 16.96 20.44 -20.12
N GLN A 14 17.28 20.10 -18.87
CA GLN A 14 16.29 19.79 -17.86
C GLN A 14 15.37 21.00 -17.57
N LEU A 15 15.94 22.21 -17.55
CA LEU A 15 15.19 23.46 -17.37
C LEU A 15 14.39 23.87 -18.61
N LEU A 16 14.82 23.48 -19.82
CA LEU A 16 14.06 23.70 -21.05
C LEU A 16 12.81 22.82 -21.13
N TYR A 17 12.89 21.59 -20.60
CA TYR A 17 11.81 20.60 -20.64
C TYR A 17 11.32 20.18 -19.24
N ILE A 18 11.06 21.16 -18.38
CA ILE A 18 10.68 20.94 -16.97
C ILE A 18 9.43 20.08 -16.85
N GLU A 19 8.36 20.41 -17.57
CA GLU A 19 7.07 19.70 -17.45
C GLU A 19 7.19 18.24 -17.84
N TYR A 20 7.95 17.94 -18.90
CA TYR A 20 8.18 16.58 -19.37
C TYR A 20 8.92 15.75 -18.31
N HIS A 21 10.03 16.28 -17.78
CA HIS A 21 10.82 15.58 -16.77
C HIS A 21 10.08 15.42 -15.45
N ASN A 22 9.30 16.42 -15.03
CA ASN A 22 8.50 16.34 -13.81
C ASN A 22 7.38 15.29 -13.93
N ASN A 23 6.66 15.27 -15.06
CA ASN A 23 5.63 14.27 -15.31
C ASN A 23 6.21 12.86 -15.41
N TYR A 24 7.34 12.71 -16.09
CA TYR A 24 8.06 11.44 -16.17
C TYR A 24 8.46 10.93 -14.77
N TYR A 25 9.03 11.81 -13.94
CA TYR A 25 9.38 11.47 -12.56
C TYR A 25 8.16 10.96 -11.78
N HIS A 26 7.04 11.69 -11.82
CA HIS A 26 5.84 11.29 -11.11
C HIS A 26 5.29 9.95 -11.60
N GLN A 27 5.22 9.72 -12.92
CA GLN A 27 4.75 8.45 -13.47
C GLN A 27 5.65 7.27 -13.07
N MET A 28 6.97 7.47 -13.13
CA MET A 28 7.94 6.46 -12.74
C MET A 28 7.88 6.17 -11.23
N MET A 29 7.82 7.19 -10.38
CA MET A 29 7.73 6.98 -8.94
C MET A 29 6.40 6.34 -8.55
N GLN A 30 5.31 6.66 -9.24
CA GLN A 30 4.02 6.01 -9.04
C GLN A 30 4.10 4.49 -9.30
N SER A 31 4.74 4.07 -10.40
CA SER A 31 4.89 2.65 -10.72
C SER A 31 5.84 1.93 -9.76
N ILE A 32 6.92 2.58 -9.33
CA ILE A 32 7.85 2.02 -8.34
C ILE A 32 7.13 1.82 -7.00
N LEU A 33 6.36 2.81 -6.55
CA LEU A 33 5.64 2.74 -5.28
C LEU A 33 4.55 1.66 -5.30
N SER A 34 3.78 1.55 -6.39
CA SER A 34 2.75 0.51 -6.51
C SER A 34 3.34 -0.90 -6.50
N MET A 35 4.56 -1.08 -7.01
CA MET A 35 5.26 -2.38 -6.96
C MET A 35 5.87 -2.69 -5.59
N ILE A 36 6.51 -1.72 -4.93
CA ILE A 36 7.30 -1.97 -3.72
C ILE A 36 6.45 -1.98 -2.45
N LEU A 37 5.47 -1.07 -2.35
CA LEU A 37 4.70 -0.87 -1.12
C LEU A 37 3.98 -2.15 -0.63
N PRO A 38 3.38 -2.99 -1.50
CA PRO A 38 2.79 -4.26 -1.08
C PRO A 38 3.74 -5.18 -0.32
N PHE A 39 5.00 -5.26 -0.75
CA PHE A 39 6.02 -6.06 -0.08
C PHE A 39 6.36 -5.48 1.28
N TYR A 40 6.50 -4.16 1.36
CA TYR A 40 6.77 -3.49 2.62
C TYR A 40 5.65 -3.74 3.65
N VAL A 41 4.40 -3.57 3.23
CA VAL A 41 3.23 -3.81 4.09
C VAL A 41 3.20 -5.24 4.63
N ILE A 42 3.58 -6.22 3.82
CA ILE A 42 3.57 -7.62 4.25
C ILE A 42 4.72 -7.93 5.20
N LEU A 43 5.89 -7.33 5.00
CA LEU A 43 6.98 -7.43 5.97
C LEU A 43 6.55 -6.89 7.34
N LEU A 44 5.74 -5.83 7.40
CA LEU A 44 5.21 -5.30 8.67
C LEU A 44 4.26 -6.29 9.38
N VAL A 45 3.48 -7.05 8.62
CA VAL A 45 2.44 -7.97 9.16
C VAL A 45 2.95 -9.41 9.26
N MET A 46 4.16 -9.72 8.80
CA MET A 46 4.70 -11.09 8.77
C MET A 46 4.71 -11.74 10.16
N ASP A 47 4.89 -10.93 11.21
CA ASP A 47 4.93 -11.35 12.60
C ASP A 47 3.57 -11.39 13.29
N HIS A 48 2.50 -11.29 12.52
CA HIS A 48 1.13 -11.36 13.02
C HIS A 48 0.86 -12.60 13.87
N ASP A 49 1.23 -13.79 13.46
CA ASP A 49 0.82 -15.03 14.13
C ASP A 49 1.92 -15.60 15.05
N GLN A 50 2.63 -14.76 15.80
CA GLN A 50 3.72 -15.22 16.67
C GLN A 50 3.20 -15.86 17.99
N PRO A 51 3.84 -16.93 18.48
CA PRO A 51 3.32 -17.75 19.58
C PRO A 51 3.26 -17.02 20.94
N TYR A 52 4.03 -15.95 21.14
CA TYR A 52 4.01 -15.16 22.38
C TYR A 52 2.73 -14.33 22.55
N HIS A 53 1.87 -14.25 21.54
CA HIS A 53 0.56 -13.62 21.69
C HIS A 53 -0.36 -14.41 22.62
N LYS A 54 -0.22 -15.74 22.68
CA LYS A 54 -1.09 -16.61 23.50
C LYS A 54 -0.98 -16.33 25.01
N PRO A 55 0.22 -16.20 25.61
CA PRO A 55 0.34 -15.75 26.99
C PRO A 55 -0.32 -14.39 27.25
N LEU A 56 -0.07 -13.39 26.39
CA LEU A 56 -0.65 -12.06 26.55
C LEU A 56 -2.18 -12.16 26.60
N MET A 57 -2.79 -12.94 25.71
CA MET A 57 -4.24 -13.15 25.62
C MET A 57 -4.82 -13.74 26.90
N SER A 58 -4.10 -14.67 27.53
CA SER A 58 -4.51 -15.24 28.82
C SER A 58 -4.50 -14.23 29.97
N TYR A 59 -3.60 -13.23 29.95
CA TYR A 59 -3.47 -12.23 31.01
C TYR A 59 -4.39 -11.02 30.85
N PHE A 60 -4.52 -10.49 29.63
CA PHE A 60 -5.24 -9.22 29.37
C PHE A 60 -6.61 -9.42 28.71
N GLY A 61 -6.92 -10.63 28.24
CA GLY A 61 -8.11 -10.98 27.48
C GLY A 61 -7.90 -10.82 25.96
N SER A 62 -8.45 -11.76 25.19
CA SER A 62 -8.32 -11.83 23.72
C SER A 62 -8.77 -10.55 23.02
N ASN A 63 -9.95 -10.03 23.35
CA ASN A 63 -10.51 -8.82 22.72
C ASN A 63 -9.55 -7.62 22.78
N LYS A 64 -8.96 -7.34 23.96
CA LYS A 64 -8.10 -6.16 24.14
C LYS A 64 -6.83 -6.25 23.31
N ILE A 65 -6.27 -7.45 23.19
CA ILE A 65 -5.02 -7.68 22.46
C ILE A 65 -5.24 -7.65 20.96
N ILE A 66 -6.32 -8.26 20.46
CA ILE A 66 -6.69 -8.19 19.05
C ILE A 66 -6.88 -6.72 18.64
N ILE A 67 -7.65 -5.93 19.41
CA ILE A 67 -7.86 -4.50 19.11
C ILE A 67 -6.54 -3.72 19.15
N SER A 68 -5.73 -3.93 20.18
CA SER A 68 -4.43 -3.23 20.31
C SER A 68 -3.50 -3.55 19.13
N LYS A 69 -3.51 -4.79 18.66
CA LYS A 69 -2.74 -5.24 17.51
C LYS A 69 -3.21 -4.60 16.20
N LEU A 70 -4.53 -4.52 15.99
CA LEU A 70 -5.10 -3.81 14.84
C LEU A 70 -4.71 -2.33 14.84
N ILE A 71 -4.82 -1.66 15.99
CA ILE A 71 -4.41 -0.25 16.14
C ILE A 71 -2.91 -0.09 15.85
N LEU A 72 -2.08 -1.00 16.36
CA LEU A 72 -0.64 -0.97 16.12
C LEU A 72 -0.31 -1.06 14.62
N TYR A 73 -0.94 -1.98 13.87
CA TYR A 73 -0.71 -2.07 12.43
C TYR A 73 -1.16 -0.84 11.66
N ILE A 74 -2.28 -0.23 12.06
CA ILE A 74 -2.75 1.03 11.48
C ILE A 74 -1.72 2.14 11.73
N LEU A 75 -1.19 2.25 12.95
CA LEU A 75 -0.18 3.27 13.31
C LEU A 75 1.16 3.07 12.61
N ILE A 76 1.61 1.81 12.46
CA ILE A 76 2.86 1.54 11.76
C ILE A 76 2.67 1.83 10.26
N LEU A 77 1.54 1.43 9.66
CA LEU A 77 1.24 1.72 8.26
C LEU A 77 1.19 3.24 8.01
N THR A 78 0.51 4.02 8.85
CA THR A 78 0.47 5.49 8.72
C THR A 78 1.86 6.09 8.80
N TRP A 79 2.68 5.64 9.75
CA TRP A 79 4.04 6.15 9.91
C TRP A 79 4.90 5.87 8.67
N VAL A 80 4.87 4.63 8.18
CA VAL A 80 5.58 4.21 6.97
C VAL A 80 5.14 5.02 5.77
N TYR A 81 3.82 5.16 5.60
CA TYR A 81 3.24 5.92 4.51
C TYR A 81 3.70 7.39 4.55
N LEU A 82 3.67 8.03 5.72
CA LEU A 82 4.17 9.40 5.88
C LEU A 82 5.65 9.51 5.49
N MET A 83 6.49 8.55 5.91
CA MET A 83 7.89 8.52 5.51
C MET A 83 8.05 8.36 4.00
N THR A 84 7.28 7.49 3.35
CA THR A 84 7.32 7.32 1.89
C THR A 84 6.84 8.57 1.15
N ALA A 85 5.81 9.27 1.64
CA ALA A 85 5.29 10.50 1.06
C ALA A 85 6.29 11.66 1.20
N ILE A 86 6.96 11.77 2.35
CA ILE A 86 8.04 12.75 2.54
C ILE A 86 9.18 12.45 1.56
N LEU A 87 9.65 11.20 1.48
CA LEU A 87 10.71 10.82 0.55
C LEU A 87 10.34 11.08 -0.91
N TYR A 88 9.09 10.83 -1.30
CA TYR A 88 8.58 11.07 -2.65
C TYR A 88 8.68 12.55 -3.07
N HIS A 89 8.49 13.51 -2.15
CA HIS A 89 8.56 14.94 -2.49
C HIS A 89 9.89 15.60 -2.15
N LEU A 90 10.58 15.14 -1.10
CA LEU A 90 11.78 15.77 -0.56
C LEU A 90 13.05 15.31 -1.26
N LEU A 91 13.16 14.02 -1.60
CA LEU A 91 14.34 13.52 -2.31
C LEU A 91 14.56 14.19 -3.68
N PRO A 92 13.54 14.34 -4.55
CA PRO A 92 13.74 14.97 -5.85
C PRO A 92 13.98 16.48 -5.76
N SER A 93 13.49 17.18 -4.73
CA SER A 93 13.73 18.62 -4.60
C SER A 93 15.19 18.96 -4.28
N PHE A 94 15.94 18.03 -3.69
CA PHE A 94 17.38 18.21 -3.46
C PHE A 94 18.25 17.79 -4.66
N LEU A 95 17.78 16.83 -5.46
CA LEU A 95 18.58 16.20 -6.51
C LEU A 95 18.25 16.73 -7.92
N ALA A 96 17.04 17.23 -8.16
CA ALA A 96 16.57 17.70 -9.47
C ALA A 96 16.30 19.21 -9.47
N SER A 97 16.85 19.92 -10.45
CA SER A 97 16.52 21.33 -10.71
C SER A 97 15.13 21.50 -11.35
N TYR A 98 14.62 20.47 -12.03
CA TYR A 98 13.33 20.50 -12.72
C TYR A 98 12.14 20.12 -11.82
N PHE A 99 12.37 19.69 -10.58
CA PHE A 99 11.29 19.16 -9.75
C PHE A 99 10.35 20.28 -9.30
N LEU A 100 9.07 20.13 -9.63
CA LEU A 100 8.00 21.00 -9.17
C LEU A 100 7.02 20.19 -8.34
N PHE A 101 6.63 20.73 -7.19
CA PHE A 101 5.68 20.08 -6.31
C PHE A 101 4.32 19.94 -7.02
N ASN A 102 3.92 18.70 -7.29
CA ASN A 102 2.66 18.39 -7.94
C ASN A 102 1.61 17.92 -6.92
N LEU A 103 0.54 18.70 -6.78
CA LEU A 103 -0.63 18.37 -5.95
C LEU A 103 -1.44 17.19 -6.52
N ASP A 104 -1.36 16.94 -7.83
CA ASP A 104 -2.07 15.83 -8.50
C ASP A 104 -1.52 14.46 -8.11
N ALA A 105 -0.39 14.41 -7.40
CA ALA A 105 0.14 13.17 -6.82
C ALA A 105 -0.60 12.75 -5.52
N LEU A 106 -1.27 13.67 -4.83
CA LEU A 106 -1.94 13.37 -3.56
C LEU A 106 -3.07 12.32 -3.69
N PRO A 107 -3.97 12.37 -4.70
CA PRO A 107 -4.98 11.34 -4.88
C PRO A 107 -4.37 9.95 -5.05
N PHE A 108 -3.26 9.83 -5.78
CA PHE A 108 -2.53 8.57 -5.94
C PHE A 108 -1.98 8.06 -4.61
N LEU A 109 -1.33 8.92 -3.83
CA LEU A 109 -0.77 8.52 -2.54
C LEU A 109 -1.87 8.03 -1.57
N ILE A 110 -3.02 8.70 -1.54
CA ILE A 110 -4.18 8.27 -0.75
C ILE A 110 -4.68 6.89 -1.18
N GLU A 111 -4.80 6.64 -2.48
CA GLU A 111 -5.24 5.33 -2.99
C GLU A 111 -4.29 4.20 -2.62
N ILE A 112 -2.98 4.43 -2.76
CA ILE A 112 -1.95 3.45 -2.34
C ILE A 112 -1.99 3.20 -0.84
N TYR A 113 -2.24 4.22 -0.03
CA TYR A 113 -2.41 4.05 1.41
C TYR A 113 -3.62 3.17 1.75
N LEU A 114 -4.75 3.35 1.04
CA LEU A 114 -5.92 2.50 1.19
C LEU A 114 -5.66 1.06 0.72
N ASP A 115 -4.89 0.88 -0.35
CA ASP A 115 -4.45 -0.45 -0.80
C ASP A 115 -3.59 -1.15 0.25
N GLY A 116 -2.75 -0.39 0.97
CA GLY A 116 -2.02 -0.87 2.13
C GLY A 116 -2.93 -1.52 3.18
N PHE A 117 -4.07 -0.90 3.50
CA PHE A 117 -5.03 -1.52 4.42
C PHE A 117 -5.63 -2.82 3.90
N ILE A 118 -5.97 -2.88 2.61
CA ILE A 118 -6.48 -4.10 1.99
C ILE A 118 -5.46 -5.23 2.11
N ILE A 119 -4.18 -4.93 1.88
CA ILE A 119 -3.09 -5.92 1.99
C ILE A 119 -2.91 -6.36 3.44
N ILE A 120 -2.97 -5.45 4.43
CA ILE A 120 -2.94 -5.82 5.85
C ILE A 120 -4.11 -6.76 6.19
N ILE A 121 -5.32 -6.45 5.73
CA ILE A 121 -6.50 -7.30 5.95
C ILE A 121 -6.28 -8.69 5.35
N LEU A 122 -5.83 -8.77 4.10
CA LEU A 122 -5.52 -10.06 3.47
C LEU A 122 -4.46 -10.83 4.24
N ALA A 123 -3.38 -10.15 4.65
CA ALA A 123 -2.30 -10.73 5.44
C ALA A 123 -2.83 -11.33 6.75
N MET A 124 -3.67 -10.60 7.48
CA MET A 124 -4.30 -11.09 8.72
C MET A 124 -5.27 -12.26 8.48
N LEU A 125 -5.94 -12.30 7.33
CA LEU A 125 -6.88 -13.37 6.97
C LEU A 125 -6.19 -14.64 6.49
N PHE A 126 -5.02 -14.55 5.85
CA PHE A 126 -4.38 -15.73 5.23
C PHE A 126 -3.09 -16.19 5.90
N ILE A 127 -2.32 -15.29 6.51
CA ILE A 127 -1.02 -15.65 7.09
C ILE A 127 -1.23 -16.35 8.43
N LYS A 128 -0.65 -17.54 8.55
CA LYS A 128 -0.47 -18.28 9.80
C LYS A 128 1.00 -18.56 10.02
N ASP A 129 1.41 -18.82 11.27
CA ASP A 129 2.81 -19.04 11.65
C ASP A 129 3.46 -20.15 10.80
N ARG A 130 2.70 -21.24 10.58
CA ARG A 130 3.11 -22.40 9.78
C ARG A 130 3.34 -22.06 8.29
N TYR A 131 2.74 -20.99 7.79
CA TYR A 131 2.72 -20.63 6.36
C TYR A 131 3.26 -19.22 6.10
N LYS A 132 4.15 -18.71 6.97
CA LYS A 132 4.77 -17.38 6.81
C LYS A 132 5.41 -17.16 5.44
N SER A 133 6.02 -18.19 4.84
CA SER A 133 6.59 -18.09 3.48
C SER A 133 5.54 -17.85 2.39
N LEU A 134 4.29 -18.29 2.58
CA LEU A 134 3.18 -18.01 1.65
C LEU A 134 2.72 -16.55 1.71
N SER A 135 3.15 -15.76 2.71
CA SER A 135 2.85 -14.34 2.75
C SER A 135 3.36 -13.59 1.52
N VAL A 136 4.48 -14.04 0.92
CA VAL A 136 5.08 -13.47 -0.30
C VAL A 136 4.20 -13.71 -1.54
N ALA A 137 3.17 -14.57 -1.47
CA ALA A 137 2.21 -14.72 -2.55
C ALA A 137 1.21 -13.55 -2.62
N ILE A 138 0.89 -12.90 -1.50
CA ILE A 138 -0.07 -11.78 -1.45
C ILE A 138 0.42 -10.52 -2.21
N PRO A 139 1.66 -10.01 -2.06
CA PRO A 139 2.15 -8.87 -2.81
C PRO A 139 2.38 -9.24 -4.29
N LEU A 140 2.81 -10.48 -4.57
CA LEU A 140 2.91 -10.98 -5.95
C LEU A 140 1.54 -10.98 -6.64
N PHE A 141 0.51 -11.50 -5.95
CA PHE A 141 -0.86 -11.46 -6.44
C PHE A 141 -1.31 -10.01 -6.68
N TYR A 142 -1.05 -9.10 -5.74
CA TYR A 142 -1.38 -7.68 -5.91
C TYR A 142 -0.73 -7.09 -7.18
N VAL A 143 0.56 -7.30 -7.39
CA VAL A 143 1.28 -6.75 -8.55
C VAL A 143 0.75 -7.35 -9.85
N LEU A 144 0.57 -8.67 -9.91
CA LEU A 144 -0.01 -9.32 -11.10
C LEU A 144 -1.43 -8.84 -11.39
N PHE A 145 -2.24 -8.68 -10.34
CA PHE A 145 -3.61 -8.22 -10.48
C PHE A 145 -3.69 -6.75 -10.91
N SER A 146 -2.73 -5.90 -10.50
CA SER A 146 -2.63 -4.53 -10.99
C SER A 146 -2.41 -4.46 -12.49
N PHE A 147 -1.56 -5.34 -13.06
CA PHE A 147 -1.37 -5.40 -14.51
C PHE A 147 -2.65 -5.83 -15.24
N VAL A 148 -3.35 -6.85 -14.71
CA VAL A 148 -4.62 -7.30 -15.28
C VAL A 148 -5.66 -6.17 -15.28
N ILE A 149 -5.77 -5.40 -14.18
CA ILE A 149 -6.72 -4.29 -14.13
C ILE A 149 -6.36 -3.18 -15.13
N GLU A 150 -5.07 -2.86 -15.27
CA GLU A 150 -4.61 -1.83 -16.22
C GLU A 150 -4.93 -2.21 -17.68
N ASP A 151 -4.78 -3.49 -18.02
CA ASP A 151 -5.00 -4.00 -19.38
C ASP A 151 -6.49 -4.16 -19.72
N TYR A 152 -7.29 -4.79 -18.84
CA TYR A 152 -8.67 -5.16 -19.16
C TYR A 152 -9.71 -4.10 -18.78
N GLN A 153 -9.43 -3.27 -17.77
CA GLN A 153 -10.30 -2.17 -17.31
C GLN A 153 -11.77 -2.58 -17.08
N GLN A 154 -12.02 -3.83 -16.69
CA GLN A 154 -13.37 -4.31 -16.37
C GLN A 154 -13.74 -3.97 -14.92
N VAL A 155 -14.90 -3.32 -14.76
CA VAL A 155 -15.43 -2.92 -13.43
C VAL A 155 -15.58 -4.12 -12.48
N ALA A 156 -15.91 -5.30 -13.02
CA ALA A 156 -16.07 -6.52 -12.23
C ALA A 156 -14.78 -6.89 -11.45
N PHE A 157 -13.60 -6.71 -12.06
CA PHE A 157 -12.33 -6.96 -11.39
C PHE A 157 -12.08 -5.98 -10.25
N TYR A 158 -12.42 -4.71 -10.45
CA TYR A 158 -12.32 -3.69 -9.41
C TYR A 158 -13.24 -3.98 -8.21
N TYR A 159 -14.44 -4.50 -8.44
CA TYR A 159 -15.33 -4.90 -7.33
C TYR A 159 -14.85 -6.15 -6.59
N LEU A 160 -14.21 -7.10 -7.27
CA LEU A 160 -13.65 -8.26 -6.58
C LEU A 160 -12.46 -7.88 -5.70
N PHE A 161 -11.59 -7.00 -6.19
CA PHE A 161 -10.43 -6.56 -5.45
C PHE A 161 -10.12 -5.09 -5.79
N PRO A 162 -10.60 -4.14 -4.95
CA PRO A 162 -10.52 -2.72 -5.24
C PRO A 162 -9.11 -2.20 -4.97
N ILE A 163 -8.19 -2.45 -5.88
CA ILE A 163 -6.84 -1.88 -5.86
C ILE A 163 -6.74 -0.65 -6.74
N TYR A 164 -5.69 0.15 -6.53
CA TYR A 164 -5.44 1.33 -7.33
C TYR A 164 -5.35 1.00 -8.82
N SER A 165 -6.07 1.80 -9.60
CA SER A 165 -5.96 1.89 -11.05
C SER A 165 -6.30 3.30 -11.44
N LYS A 166 -5.51 3.87 -12.36
CA LYS A 166 -5.72 5.24 -12.87
C LYS A 166 -7.14 5.42 -13.41
N HIS A 167 -7.63 4.44 -14.17
CA HIS A 167 -8.96 4.47 -14.75
C HIS A 167 -10.07 4.54 -13.69
N PHE A 168 -10.01 3.64 -12.69
CA PHE A 168 -11.07 3.55 -11.68
C PHE A 168 -10.99 4.65 -10.61
N SER A 169 -9.80 5.18 -10.34
CA SER A 169 -9.60 6.27 -9.37
C SER A 169 -10.30 7.58 -9.76
N ALA A 170 -10.67 7.74 -11.04
CA ALA A 170 -11.42 8.90 -11.51
C ALA A 170 -12.89 8.90 -11.02
N PHE A 171 -13.45 7.75 -10.66
CA PHE A 171 -14.82 7.67 -10.16
C PHE A 171 -14.87 8.01 -8.68
N THR A 172 -15.69 9.00 -8.31
CA THR A 172 -15.86 9.46 -6.91
C THR A 172 -16.32 8.32 -5.98
N LEU A 173 -17.21 7.45 -6.47
CA LEU A 173 -17.73 6.30 -5.74
C LEU A 173 -16.68 5.21 -5.45
N ALA A 174 -15.59 5.16 -6.21
CA ALA A 174 -14.55 4.14 -6.05
C ALA A 174 -13.88 4.18 -4.67
N LYS A 175 -13.66 5.39 -4.13
CA LYS A 175 -13.07 5.62 -2.80
C LYS A 175 -13.99 5.15 -1.68
N TYR A 176 -15.27 5.49 -1.77
CA TYR A 176 -16.27 5.05 -0.78
C TYR A 176 -16.41 3.53 -0.77
N TYR A 177 -16.44 2.92 -1.96
CA TYR A 177 -16.47 1.47 -2.10
C TYR A 177 -15.25 0.82 -1.43
N LYS A 178 -14.05 1.36 -1.68
CA LYS A 178 -12.80 0.88 -1.08
C LYS A 178 -12.83 0.98 0.46
N LEU A 179 -13.33 2.09 1.00
CA LEU A 179 -13.51 2.26 2.45
C LEU A 179 -14.49 1.24 3.05
N CYS A 180 -15.63 1.00 2.39
CA CYS A 180 -16.56 -0.04 2.82
C CYS A 180 -15.91 -1.43 2.83
N TYR A 181 -15.13 -1.75 1.80
CA TYR A 181 -14.38 -3.00 1.70
C TYR A 181 -13.37 -3.15 2.86
N ILE A 182 -12.64 -2.09 3.20
CA ILE A 182 -11.71 -2.06 4.33
C ILE A 182 -12.43 -2.29 5.66
N CYS A 183 -13.55 -1.59 5.91
CA CYS A 183 -14.34 -1.76 7.14
C CYS A 183 -14.87 -3.19 7.30
N LEU A 184 -15.42 -3.77 6.23
CA LEU A 184 -15.87 -5.16 6.24
C LEU A 184 -14.71 -6.14 6.46
N GLY A 185 -13.59 -5.91 5.79
CA GLY A 185 -12.39 -6.73 5.91
C GLY A 185 -11.83 -6.75 7.33
N PHE A 186 -11.76 -5.60 8.01
CA PHE A 186 -11.37 -5.55 9.42
C PHE A 186 -12.36 -6.27 10.34
N ALA A 187 -13.67 -6.15 10.10
CA ALA A 187 -14.69 -6.86 10.88
C ALA A 187 -14.55 -8.40 10.74
N ILE A 188 -14.31 -8.89 9.52
CA ILE A 188 -14.08 -10.32 9.26
C ILE A 188 -12.77 -10.78 9.91
N ALA A 189 -11.70 -10.00 9.78
CA ALA A 189 -10.40 -10.31 10.40
C ALA A 189 -10.51 -10.40 11.93
N TYR A 190 -11.23 -9.46 12.55
CA TYR A 190 -11.50 -9.47 13.99
C TYR A 190 -12.27 -10.73 14.42
N GLN A 191 -13.36 -11.07 13.73
CA GLN A 191 -14.13 -12.28 14.03
C GLN A 191 -13.33 -13.56 13.86
N LYS A 192 -12.46 -13.62 12.85
CA LYS A 192 -11.60 -14.77 12.62
C LYS A 192 -10.61 -14.96 13.77
N MET A 193 -9.92 -13.90 14.19
CA MET A 193 -8.95 -13.96 15.30
C MET A 193 -9.63 -14.42 16.60
N LEU A 194 -10.84 -13.92 16.88
CA LEU A 194 -11.60 -14.39 18.04
C LEU A 194 -11.93 -15.88 18.02
N LYS A 195 -12.26 -16.44 16.86
CA LYS A 195 -12.61 -17.86 16.72
C LYS A 195 -11.38 -18.78 16.80
N GLU A 196 -10.22 -18.32 16.36
CA GLU A 196 -8.99 -19.11 16.41
C GLU A 196 -8.41 -19.24 17.83
N GLU A 197 -8.92 -18.45 18.78
CA GLU A 197 -8.47 -18.38 20.16
C GLU A 197 -9.43 -19.01 21.18
N GLN A 198 -10.62 -19.45 20.74
CA GLN A 198 -11.55 -20.29 21.51
C GLN A 198 -11.21 -21.78 21.36
#